data_AF-A0A3B4FMQ0-F1
#
_entry.id   AF-A0A3B4FMQ0-F1
#
_cell.length_a   1.000
_cell.length_b   1.000
_cell.length_c   1.000
_cell.angle_alpha   90.00
_cell.angle_beta   90.00
_cell.angle_gamma   90.00
#
_symmetry.space_group_name_H-M   'P 1'
#
loop_
_entity.id
_entity.type
_entity.pdbx_description
1 polymer ?
#
loop_
_entity_poly.entity_id
_entity_poly.type
_entity_poly.pdbx_seq_one_letter_code
_entity_poly.pdbx_strand_id
1 'polypeptide(L)'
;MIWCFQTVLLFIAHLVLSDWAPAAPPTQNSFFYSDYLNESGNNELHFIGMKLYVDSAEQSVLSVRGGNATLQCRFWYEPVPSSPREVRVKWSWLPAAGGQETDVIVAFGTRFRSFGDFRGRVQLRQDFPGDAALVLNKLWLNDTGRYRCTVVDGLEDQSAVVHLELQGTAFTPSAILHLLDKLNDT
;
A
#
# COMPACT_ATOMS: atom_id res chain seq x y z
N MET A 1 17.13 51.53 -35.47
CA MET A 1 17.41 51.25 -34.03
C MET A 1 16.16 51.19 -33.14
N ILE A 2 15.02 51.78 -33.53
CA ILE A 2 13.80 51.83 -32.69
C ILE A 2 13.03 50.49 -32.65
N TRP A 3 13.08 49.70 -33.74
CA TRP A 3 12.38 48.42 -33.86
C TRP A 3 12.96 47.27 -33.00
N CYS A 4 14.17 47.44 -32.46
CA CYS A 4 14.82 46.45 -31.61
C CYS A 4 14.42 46.60 -30.13
N PHE A 5 14.12 47.82 -29.68
CA PHE A 5 13.65 48.06 -28.31
C PHE A 5 12.22 47.57 -28.10
N GLN A 6 11.36 47.68 -29.11
CA GLN A 6 9.96 47.27 -29.05
C GLN A 6 9.80 45.75 -29.00
N THR A 7 10.67 45.00 -29.67
CA THR A 7 10.71 43.53 -29.61
C THR A 7 11.31 43.02 -28.30
N VAL A 8 12.33 43.70 -27.75
CA VAL A 8 12.91 43.35 -26.44
C VAL A 8 11.91 43.59 -25.30
N LEU A 9 11.14 44.69 -25.33
CA LEU A 9 10.09 44.98 -24.35
C LEU A 9 8.97 43.92 -24.35
N LEU A 10 8.59 43.42 -25.52
CA LEU A 10 7.59 42.35 -25.67
C LEU A 10 8.11 41.01 -25.14
N PHE A 11 9.38 40.67 -25.36
CA PHE A 11 9.98 39.45 -24.82
C PHE A 11 10.09 39.47 -23.29
N ILE A 12 10.41 40.61 -22.68
CA ILE A 12 10.47 40.74 -21.22
C ILE A 12 9.05 40.65 -20.62
N ALA A 13 8.05 41.25 -21.27
CA ALA A 13 6.64 41.11 -20.84
C ALA A 13 6.17 39.65 -20.88
N HIS A 14 6.58 38.87 -21.88
CA HIS A 14 6.26 37.44 -21.95
C HIS A 14 6.96 36.59 -20.88
N LEU A 15 8.18 36.95 -20.47
CA LEU A 15 8.92 36.23 -19.41
C LEU A 15 8.41 36.55 -18.00
N VAL A 16 7.88 37.76 -17.76
CA VAL A 16 7.35 38.15 -16.44
C VAL A 16 5.95 37.54 -16.19
N LEU A 17 5.18 37.23 -17.23
CA LEU A 17 3.85 36.60 -17.09
C LEU A 17 3.89 35.09 -16.85
N SER A 18 5.02 34.39 -17.02
CA SER A 18 5.10 32.93 -16.86
C SER A 18 5.41 32.44 -15.45
N ASP A 19 5.86 33.31 -14.53
CA ASP A 19 6.35 32.91 -13.19
C ASP A 19 5.34 33.14 -12.05
N TRP A 20 4.09 33.51 -12.35
CA TRP A 20 3.03 33.63 -11.35
C TRP A 20 2.03 32.45 -11.42
N ALA A 21 2.53 31.23 -11.31
CA ALA A 21 1.68 30.08 -11.02
C ALA A 21 1.75 29.80 -9.51
N PRO A 22 0.71 30.12 -8.71
CA PRO A 22 0.67 29.63 -7.33
C PRO A 22 0.68 28.10 -7.36
N ALA A 23 1.67 27.49 -6.72
CA ALA A 23 1.75 26.05 -6.56
C ALA A 23 0.44 25.54 -5.95
N ALA A 24 -0.30 24.72 -6.70
CA ALA A 24 -1.51 24.10 -6.19
C ALA A 24 -1.12 23.22 -4.97
N PRO A 25 -1.83 23.33 -3.83
CA PRO A 25 -1.65 22.39 -2.74
C PRO A 25 -1.94 20.96 -3.25
N PRO A 26 -1.28 19.92 -2.70
CA PRO A 26 -1.54 18.55 -3.10
C PRO A 26 -3.03 18.25 -2.93
N THR A 27 -3.69 17.93 -4.05
CA THR A 27 -5.09 17.49 -4.05
C THR A 27 -5.17 16.15 -3.35
N GLN A 28 -5.47 16.15 -2.06
CA GLN A 28 -5.89 14.95 -1.37
C GLN A 28 -7.32 14.68 -1.86
N ASN A 29 -7.45 13.81 -2.87
CA ASN A 29 -8.73 13.39 -3.43
C ASN A 29 -9.50 12.53 -2.40
N SER A 30 -10.08 13.15 -1.36
CA SER A 30 -11.05 12.48 -0.50
C SER A 30 -12.42 12.54 -1.17
N PHE A 31 -12.85 11.43 -1.78
CA PHE A 31 -14.21 11.29 -2.28
C PHE A 31 -15.11 10.81 -1.14
N PHE A 32 -16.00 11.66 -0.65
CA PHE A 32 -16.90 11.34 0.47
C PHE A 32 -18.12 10.54 -0.02
N TYR A 33 -18.36 9.36 0.55
CA TYR A 33 -19.60 8.61 0.37
C TYR A 33 -20.56 8.90 1.52
N SER A 34 -21.87 8.95 1.24
CA SER A 34 -22.93 9.26 2.21
C SER A 34 -23.68 7.99 2.64
N ASP A 35 -23.78 7.74 3.95
CA ASP A 35 -24.80 6.86 4.51
C ASP A 35 -25.98 7.75 4.96
N TYR A 36 -27.20 7.41 4.54
CA TYR A 36 -28.42 8.15 4.88
C TYR A 36 -28.96 7.67 6.23
N LEU A 37 -28.68 8.41 7.31
CA LEU A 37 -29.38 8.21 8.58
C LEU A 37 -30.68 9.00 8.57
N ASN A 38 -31.82 8.30 8.52
CA ASN A 38 -33.14 8.91 8.58
C ASN A 38 -33.55 9.07 10.05
N GLU A 39 -33.06 10.11 10.71
CA GLU A 39 -33.59 10.52 12.02
C GLU A 39 -34.79 11.45 11.83
N SER A 40 -35.88 11.02 12.45
CA SER A 40 -37.18 11.66 12.52
C SER A 40 -37.12 13.18 12.71
N GLY A 41 -37.79 13.93 11.82
CA GLY A 41 -38.44 15.18 12.21
C GLY A 41 -37.60 16.45 12.27
N ASN A 42 -36.64 16.63 11.36
CA ASN A 42 -36.31 17.95 10.80
C ASN A 42 -35.49 17.72 9.53
N ASN A 43 -35.88 18.39 8.45
CA ASN A 43 -35.30 18.31 7.11
C ASN A 43 -33.91 18.99 6.99
N GLU A 44 -33.08 18.82 8.01
CA GLU A 44 -31.68 19.24 7.98
C GLU A 44 -30.84 18.02 7.59
N LEU A 45 -30.46 17.96 6.32
CA LEU A 45 -29.55 16.95 5.78
C LEU A 45 -28.20 17.09 6.45
N HIS A 46 -27.90 16.25 7.44
CA HIS A 46 -26.63 16.23 8.13
C HIS A 46 -25.62 15.39 7.34
N PHE A 47 -24.71 16.07 6.62
CA PHE A 47 -23.67 15.46 5.80
C PHE A 47 -22.53 14.93 6.66
N ILE A 48 -22.59 13.67 7.12
CA ILE A 48 -21.42 13.05 7.77
C ILE A 48 -20.62 12.30 6.71
N GLY A 49 -19.55 12.91 6.21
CA GLY A 49 -18.62 12.24 5.31
C GLY A 49 -17.84 11.16 6.05
N MET A 50 -17.90 9.91 5.57
CA MET A 50 -17.01 8.84 6.03
C MET A 50 -15.69 8.89 5.31
N LYS A 51 -14.61 8.57 6.03
CA LYS A 51 -13.25 8.51 5.51
C LYS A 51 -12.63 7.15 5.79
N LEU A 52 -12.02 6.56 4.78
CA LEU A 52 -11.25 5.32 4.90
C LEU A 52 -9.84 5.63 5.43
N TYR A 53 -9.35 4.78 6.31
CA TYR A 53 -7.97 4.79 6.80
C TYR A 53 -7.36 3.42 6.62
N VAL A 54 -6.06 3.39 6.30
CA VAL A 54 -5.27 2.17 6.17
C VAL A 54 -3.95 2.40 6.88
N ASP A 55 -3.55 1.44 7.72
CA ASP A 55 -2.29 1.49 8.46
C ASP A 55 -1.65 0.10 8.57
N SER A 56 -0.35 0.09 8.83
CA SER A 56 0.38 -1.11 9.24
C SER A 56 1.11 -0.84 10.54
N ALA A 57 0.84 -1.68 11.55
CA ALA A 57 1.54 -1.63 12.83
C ALA A 57 3.05 -1.86 12.70
N GLU A 58 3.47 -2.63 11.69
CA GLU A 58 4.88 -2.94 11.43
C GLU A 58 5.26 -2.47 10.01
N GLN A 59 6.24 -1.57 9.92
CA GLN A 59 6.73 -1.08 8.62
C GLN A 59 7.81 -1.99 8.02
N SER A 60 8.41 -2.87 8.83
CA SER A 60 9.41 -3.84 8.40
C SER A 60 9.24 -5.17 9.14
N VAL A 61 9.26 -6.27 8.40
CA VAL A 61 9.15 -7.63 8.89
C VAL A 61 10.40 -8.40 8.49
N LEU A 62 11.06 -9.01 9.48
CA LEU A 62 12.21 -9.89 9.26
C LEU A 62 11.73 -11.34 9.25
N SER A 63 12.19 -12.11 8.26
CA SER A 63 11.96 -13.56 8.21
C SER A 63 13.17 -14.29 7.65
N VAL A 64 13.07 -15.59 7.42
CA VAL A 64 14.13 -16.44 6.89
C VAL A 64 13.66 -17.18 5.64
N ARG A 65 14.58 -17.56 4.76
CA ARG A 65 14.28 -18.36 3.57
C ARG A 65 13.55 -19.65 3.97
N GLY A 66 12.47 -19.96 3.25
CA GLY A 66 11.63 -21.14 3.50
C GLY A 66 10.65 -20.98 4.67
N GLY A 67 10.79 -19.91 5.47
CA GLY A 67 9.86 -19.57 6.55
C GLY A 67 8.58 -18.92 6.05
N ASN A 68 7.85 -18.31 6.99
CA ASN A 68 6.61 -17.58 6.74
C ASN A 68 6.77 -16.13 7.20
N ALA A 69 5.96 -15.23 6.63
CA ALA A 69 5.87 -13.84 7.04
C ALA A 69 4.41 -13.41 7.04
N THR A 70 4.04 -12.54 7.97
CA THR A 70 2.74 -11.88 8.00
C THR A 70 2.96 -10.38 7.91
N LEU A 71 2.53 -9.77 6.81
CA LEU A 71 2.63 -8.33 6.60
C LEU A 71 1.33 -7.70 7.08
N GLN A 72 1.42 -6.89 8.13
CA GLN A 72 0.24 -6.29 8.75
C GLN A 72 -0.38 -5.25 7.80
N CYS A 73 -1.70 -5.22 7.74
CA CYS A 73 -2.47 -4.15 7.13
C CYS A 73 -3.85 -4.14 7.77
N ARG A 74 -4.24 -2.99 8.29
CA ARG A 74 -5.54 -2.79 8.90
C ARG A 74 -6.21 -1.59 8.28
N PHE A 75 -7.51 -1.69 8.05
CA PHE A 75 -8.33 -0.56 7.63
C PHE A 75 -9.52 -0.33 8.56
N TRP A 76 -9.96 0.93 8.64
CA TRP A 76 -11.14 1.33 9.38
C TRP A 76 -11.72 2.61 8.78
N TYR A 77 -12.92 2.95 9.23
CA TYR A 77 -13.63 4.15 8.79
C TYR A 77 -13.87 5.08 9.96
N GLU A 78 -13.82 6.38 9.69
CA GLU A 78 -14.32 7.38 10.63
C GLU A 78 -15.33 8.31 9.94
N PRO A 79 -16.58 8.42 10.46
CA PRO A 79 -17.13 7.59 11.54
C PRO A 79 -17.28 6.11 11.13
N VAL A 80 -17.44 5.23 12.13
CA VAL A 80 -17.69 3.81 11.89
C VAL A 80 -19.04 3.65 11.18
N PRO A 81 -19.11 2.93 10.05
CA PRO A 81 -20.35 2.78 9.30
C PRO A 81 -21.37 1.93 10.06
N SER A 82 -22.65 2.21 9.82
CA SER A 82 -23.77 1.47 10.43
C SER A 82 -23.87 0.03 9.93
N SER A 83 -23.34 -0.25 8.73
CA SER A 83 -23.28 -1.58 8.12
C SER A 83 -21.87 -1.88 7.58
N PRO A 84 -21.41 -3.13 7.60
CA PRO A 84 -20.14 -3.50 6.98
C PRO A 84 -20.10 -3.12 5.49
N ARG A 85 -19.00 -2.50 5.08
CA ARG A 85 -18.75 -2.14 3.67
C ARG A 85 -17.92 -3.21 2.98
N GLU A 86 -18.30 -3.55 1.75
CA GLU A 86 -17.55 -4.52 0.95
C GLU A 86 -16.43 -3.80 0.21
N VAL A 87 -15.20 -3.97 0.68
CA VAL A 87 -14.01 -3.32 0.11
C VAL A 87 -13.19 -4.29 -0.74
N ARG A 88 -12.46 -3.73 -1.70
CA ARG A 88 -11.43 -4.48 -2.44
C ARG A 88 -10.09 -4.28 -1.77
N VAL A 89 -9.48 -5.37 -1.32
CA VAL A 89 -8.12 -5.37 -0.80
C VAL A 89 -7.17 -5.89 -1.87
N LYS A 90 -6.09 -5.18 -2.14
CA LYS A 90 -5.04 -5.56 -3.07
C LYS A 90 -3.69 -5.48 -2.38
N TRP A 91 -2.91 -6.54 -2.51
CA TRP A 91 -1.48 -6.49 -2.21
C TRP A 91 -0.67 -6.52 -3.50
N SER A 92 0.31 -5.64 -3.60
CA SER A 92 1.28 -5.61 -4.70
C SER A 92 2.72 -5.60 -4.18
N TRP A 93 3.61 -6.23 -4.93
CA TRP A 93 5.05 -6.16 -4.71
C TRP A 93 5.63 -4.99 -5.52
N LEU A 94 6.42 -4.16 -4.85
CA LEU A 94 7.00 -2.96 -5.40
C LEU A 94 8.47 -3.22 -5.77
N PRO A 95 8.85 -3.10 -7.05
CA PRO A 95 10.25 -3.18 -7.45
C PRO A 95 11.09 -2.09 -6.79
N ALA A 96 12.29 -2.45 -6.34
CA ALA A 96 13.23 -1.52 -5.70
C ALA A 96 13.70 -0.41 -6.67
N ALA A 97 13.90 -0.75 -7.94
CA ALA A 97 14.38 0.18 -8.98
C ALA A 97 13.31 1.15 -9.50
N GLY A 98 12.09 1.12 -8.94
CA GLY A 98 10.92 1.71 -9.60
C GLY A 98 10.50 0.87 -10.82
N GLY A 99 9.22 0.90 -11.16
CA GLY A 99 8.67 0.06 -12.21
C GLY A 99 7.22 -0.31 -11.93
N GLN A 100 6.68 -1.19 -12.78
CA GLN A 100 5.31 -1.66 -12.62
C GLN A 100 5.18 -2.54 -11.38
N GLU A 101 4.21 -2.20 -10.52
CA GLU A 101 3.87 -3.03 -9.37
C GLU A 101 3.38 -4.41 -9.84
N THR A 102 3.80 -5.47 -9.17
CA THR A 102 3.34 -6.83 -9.46
C THR A 102 2.24 -7.22 -8.49
N ASP A 103 1.08 -7.59 -8.99
CA ASP A 103 -0.02 -8.05 -8.14
C ASP A 103 0.39 -9.34 -7.41
N VAL A 104 0.13 -9.40 -6.11
CA VAL A 104 0.39 -10.56 -5.25
C VAL A 104 -0.91 -11.31 -5.01
N ILE A 105 -1.89 -10.61 -4.43
CA ILE A 105 -3.24 -11.10 -4.18
C ILE A 105 -4.24 -9.95 -4.26
N VAL A 106 -5.45 -10.24 -4.75
CA VAL A 106 -6.61 -9.35 -4.70
C VAL A 106 -7.76 -10.10 -4.06
N ALA A 107 -8.44 -9.46 -3.11
CA ALA A 107 -9.62 -9.98 -2.44
C ALA A 107 -10.78 -8.98 -2.50
N PHE A 108 -11.99 -9.51 -2.57
CA PHE A 108 -13.24 -8.78 -2.46
C PHE A 108 -14.23 -9.65 -1.69
N GLY A 109 -14.60 -9.20 -0.49
CA GLY A 109 -15.30 -10.04 0.48
C GLY A 109 -14.51 -11.31 0.80
N THR A 110 -15.12 -12.47 0.58
CA THR A 110 -14.50 -13.80 0.81
C THR A 110 -13.80 -14.37 -0.42
N ARG A 111 -13.91 -13.70 -1.57
CA ARG A 111 -13.31 -14.16 -2.83
C ARG A 111 -11.92 -13.57 -2.98
N PHE A 112 -10.95 -14.39 -3.34
CA PHE A 112 -9.59 -13.93 -3.57
C PHE A 112 -8.96 -14.57 -4.81
N ARG A 113 -7.93 -13.90 -5.33
CA ARG A 113 -7.11 -14.38 -6.44
C ARG A 113 -5.65 -14.01 -6.18
N SER A 114 -4.79 -15.01 -6.17
CA SER A 114 -3.33 -14.85 -6.13
C SER A 114 -2.72 -14.85 -7.54
N PHE A 115 -1.57 -14.21 -7.72
CA PHE A 115 -0.95 -14.00 -9.03
C PHE A 115 0.52 -14.47 -9.07
N GLY A 116 1.03 -14.71 -10.28
CA GLY A 116 2.42 -15.10 -10.52
C GLY A 116 2.94 -16.24 -9.63
N ASP A 117 4.18 -16.06 -9.17
CA ASP A 117 4.91 -16.98 -8.29
C ASP A 117 4.39 -17.02 -6.85
N PHE A 118 3.45 -16.14 -6.50
CA PHE A 118 2.79 -16.11 -5.20
C PHE A 118 1.63 -17.11 -5.11
N ARG A 119 1.17 -17.65 -6.25
CA ARG A 119 0.05 -18.61 -6.28
C ARG A 119 0.28 -19.80 -5.36
N GLY A 120 -0.73 -20.10 -4.53
CA GLY A 120 -0.68 -21.21 -3.58
C GLY A 120 0.24 -21.00 -2.37
N ARG A 121 0.88 -19.83 -2.25
CA ARG A 121 1.76 -19.47 -1.12
C ARG A 121 1.22 -18.30 -0.29
N VAL A 122 0.32 -17.49 -0.87
CA VAL A 122 -0.26 -16.31 -0.21
C VAL A 122 -1.72 -16.46 0.15
N GLN A 123 -2.11 -15.86 1.28
CA GLN A 123 -3.49 -15.75 1.74
C GLN A 123 -3.71 -14.38 2.39
N LEU A 124 -4.95 -13.89 2.34
CA LEU A 124 -5.36 -12.72 3.10
C LEU A 124 -5.97 -13.18 4.42
N ARG A 125 -5.48 -12.65 5.54
CA ARG A 125 -6.05 -12.90 6.86
C ARG A 125 -7.22 -11.93 7.10
N GLN A 126 -8.29 -12.44 7.69
CA GLN A 126 -9.55 -11.72 7.91
C GLN A 126 -10.11 -12.05 9.30
N ASP A 127 -9.27 -12.00 10.34
CA ASP A 127 -9.63 -12.46 11.69
C ASP A 127 -10.64 -11.52 12.38
N PHE A 128 -10.67 -10.25 11.99
CA PHE A 128 -11.58 -9.23 12.48
C PHE A 128 -11.96 -8.24 11.37
N PRO A 129 -13.06 -7.46 11.50
CA PRO A 129 -13.43 -6.44 10.52
C PRO A 129 -12.29 -5.42 10.34
N GLY A 130 -11.81 -5.28 9.10
CA GLY A 130 -10.67 -4.42 8.80
C GLY A 130 -9.31 -5.13 8.75
N ASP A 131 -9.22 -6.43 9.10
CA ASP A 131 -7.99 -7.21 8.92
C ASP A 131 -7.77 -7.49 7.43
N ALA A 132 -6.63 -7.03 6.94
CA ALA A 132 -6.19 -7.14 5.56
C ALA A 132 -4.74 -7.64 5.50
N ALA A 133 -4.25 -8.31 6.56
CA ALA A 133 -2.87 -8.77 6.61
C ALA A 133 -2.57 -9.84 5.55
N LEU A 134 -1.39 -9.78 4.96
CA LEU A 134 -0.93 -10.73 3.96
C LEU A 134 -0.07 -11.80 4.61
N VAL A 135 -0.48 -13.06 4.48
CA VAL A 135 0.30 -14.21 4.95
C VAL A 135 1.06 -14.80 3.76
N LEU A 136 2.39 -14.74 3.79
CA LEU A 136 3.30 -15.40 2.84
C LEU A 136 3.87 -16.67 3.46
N ASN A 137 3.73 -17.78 2.76
CA ASN A 137 4.33 -19.06 3.15
C ASN A 137 5.46 -19.46 2.20
N LYS A 138 6.42 -20.23 2.72
CA LYS A 138 7.55 -20.77 1.93
C LYS A 138 8.30 -19.65 1.19
N LEU A 139 8.88 -18.72 1.96
CA LEU A 139 9.55 -17.54 1.42
C LEU A 139 10.76 -17.88 0.54
N TRP A 140 10.85 -17.22 -0.60
CA TRP A 140 11.98 -17.28 -1.53
C TRP A 140 12.82 -16.02 -1.44
N LEU A 141 14.09 -16.08 -1.85
CA LEU A 141 15.01 -14.93 -1.77
C LEU A 141 14.47 -13.71 -2.54
N ASN A 142 13.83 -13.93 -3.68
CA ASN A 142 13.20 -12.90 -4.51
C ASN A 142 11.89 -12.35 -3.94
N ASP A 143 11.34 -12.94 -2.86
CA ASP A 143 10.18 -12.37 -2.16
C ASP A 143 10.60 -11.15 -1.30
N THR A 144 11.90 -10.92 -1.08
CA THR A 144 12.40 -9.71 -0.39
C THR A 144 11.96 -8.45 -1.14
N GLY A 145 11.46 -7.44 -0.43
CA GLY A 145 11.06 -6.19 -1.06
C GLY A 145 10.01 -5.41 -0.29
N ARG A 146 9.43 -4.40 -0.94
CA ARG A 146 8.35 -3.60 -0.37
C ARG A 146 7.02 -4.12 -0.91
N TYR A 147 6.04 -4.25 -0.03
CA TYR A 147 4.70 -4.70 -0.35
C TYR A 147 3.72 -3.57 -0.03
N ARG A 148 2.83 -3.24 -0.96
CA ARG A 148 1.78 -2.25 -0.76
C ARG A 148 0.44 -2.95 -0.55
N CYS A 149 -0.20 -2.64 0.57
CA CYS A 149 -1.60 -2.94 0.80
C CYS A 149 -2.42 -1.75 0.32
N THR A 150 -3.31 -1.95 -0.65
CA THR A 150 -4.27 -0.94 -1.12
C THR A 150 -5.68 -1.42 -0.81
N VAL A 151 -6.43 -0.63 -0.07
CA VAL A 151 -7.85 -0.86 0.21
C VAL A 151 -8.65 0.15 -0.60
N VAL A 152 -9.59 -0.34 -1.39
CA VAL A 152 -10.43 0.47 -2.28
C VAL A 152 -11.89 0.28 -1.90
N ASP A 153 -12.56 1.39 -1.61
CA ASP A 153 -14.01 1.49 -1.44
C ASP A 153 -14.59 2.45 -2.48
N GLY A 154 -15.25 1.91 -3.51
CA GLY A 154 -15.78 2.69 -4.62
C GLY A 154 -14.68 3.45 -5.37
N LEU A 155 -14.59 4.76 -5.14
CA LEU A 155 -13.59 5.67 -5.73
C LEU A 155 -12.49 6.10 -4.73
N GLU A 156 -12.64 5.78 -3.44
CA GLU A 156 -11.64 6.09 -2.42
C GLU A 156 -10.64 4.93 -2.31
N ASP A 157 -9.34 5.24 -2.36
CA ASP A 157 -8.27 4.30 -2.11
C ASP A 157 -7.31 4.83 -1.04
N GLN A 158 -6.92 3.96 -0.12
CA GLN A 158 -5.87 4.23 0.86
C GLN A 158 -4.87 3.08 0.84
N SER A 159 -3.62 3.35 1.20
CA SER A 159 -2.58 2.33 1.18
C SER A 159 -1.55 2.45 2.30
N ALA A 160 -1.02 1.30 2.69
CA ALA A 160 0.14 1.18 3.57
C ALA A 160 1.23 0.34 2.87
N VAL A 161 2.49 0.59 3.22
CA VAL A 161 3.63 -0.15 2.68
C VAL A 161 4.38 -0.84 3.81
N VAL A 162 4.69 -2.12 3.61
CA VAL A 162 5.46 -2.96 4.54
C VAL A 162 6.68 -3.50 3.82
N HIS A 163 7.85 -3.40 4.45
CA HIS A 163 9.07 -4.01 3.95
C HIS A 163 9.23 -5.43 4.49
N LEU A 164 9.52 -6.39 3.61
CA LEU A 164 9.90 -7.74 3.99
C LEU A 164 11.37 -7.94 3.67
N GLU A 165 12.16 -8.26 4.68
CA GLU A 165 13.57 -8.59 4.54
C GLU A 165 13.84 -10.01 5.05
N LEU A 166 14.58 -10.77 4.24
CA LEU A 166 15.02 -12.10 4.63
C LEU A 166 16.40 -12.01 5.25
N GLN A 167 16.50 -12.44 6.51
CA GLN A 167 17.79 -12.65 7.15
C GLN A 167 18.52 -13.75 6.39
N GLY A 168 19.72 -13.41 5.91
CA GLY A 168 20.69 -14.43 5.52
C GLY A 168 21.04 -15.26 6.76
N THR A 169 21.16 -16.57 6.61
CA THR A 169 21.77 -17.38 7.65
C THR A 169 23.21 -16.87 7.79
N ALA A 170 23.48 -16.08 8.83
CA ALA A 170 24.85 -15.85 9.24
C ALA A 170 25.42 -17.24 9.54
N PHE A 171 26.40 -17.67 8.76
CA PHE A 171 27.21 -18.83 9.11
C PHE A 171 27.94 -18.46 10.39
N THR A 172 27.32 -18.72 11.53
CA THR A 172 28.01 -18.60 12.81
C THR A 172 29.12 -19.66 12.82
N PRO A 173 30.26 -19.40 13.47
CA PRO A 173 31.30 -20.42 13.63
C PRO A 173 30.75 -21.75 14.16
N SER A 174 29.70 -21.70 14.99
CA SER A 174 28.98 -22.86 15.48
C SER A 174 28.22 -23.64 14.40
N ALA A 175 27.56 -22.96 13.45
CA ALA A 175 26.86 -23.62 12.34
C ALA A 175 27.84 -24.24 11.34
N ILE A 176 29.02 -23.61 11.15
CA ILE A 176 30.12 -24.19 10.35
C ILE A 176 30.66 -25.44 11.05
N LEU A 177 30.93 -25.39 12.36
CA LEU A 177 31.41 -26.56 13.11
C LEU A 177 30.43 -27.73 13.00
N HIS A 178 29.13 -27.47 13.14
CA HIS A 178 28.08 -28.48 13.08
C HIS A 178 27.89 -29.09 11.67
N LEU A 179 28.30 -28.38 10.62
CA LEU A 179 28.35 -28.88 9.24
C LEU A 179 29.65 -29.65 8.98
N LEU A 180 30.78 -29.20 9.52
CA LEU A 180 32.06 -29.89 9.42
C LEU A 180 32.04 -31.24 10.16
N ASP A 181 31.42 -31.30 11.34
CA ASP A 181 31.21 -32.55 12.08
C ASP A 181 30.39 -33.55 11.26
N LYS A 182 29.35 -33.06 10.55
CA LYS A 182 28.54 -33.89 9.64
C LYS A 182 29.28 -34.34 8.39
N LEU A 183 30.26 -33.58 7.91
CA LEU A 183 31.08 -33.96 6.77
C LEU A 183 32.22 -34.92 7.15
N ASN A 184 32.59 -34.95 8.43
CA ASN A 184 33.64 -35.82 8.97
C ASN A 184 33.11 -37.18 9.45
N ASP A 185 31.78 -37.35 9.50
CA ASP A 185 31.08 -38.61 9.83
C ASP A 185 30.68 -39.43 8.57
N THR A 186 31.18 -39.04 7.38
CA THR A 186 31.09 -39.78 6.11
C THR A 186 32.47 -40.10 5.58
#